data_AF-A0A0G0G478-F1
#
_entry.id   AF-A0A0G0G478-F1
#
_cell.length_a   1.000
_cell.length_b   1.000
_cell.length_c   1.000
_cell.angle_alpha   90.00
_cell.angle_beta   90.00
_cell.angle_gamma   90.00
#
_symmetry.space_group_name_H-M   'P 1'
#
loop_
_entity.id
_entity.type
_entity.pdbx_description
1 polymer ?
#
loop_
_entity_poly.entity_id
_entity_poly.type
_entity_poly.pdbx_seq_one_letter_code
_entity_poly.pdbx_strand_id
1 'polypeptide(L)'
;MNFMLRIGDYKKITSDRNLFNQIVYTPISDAIKLLNERQKDPELISRVKKLLHGNIPKVFRDNKCGIMARQLATPNFENKRFISLAKENKLHPVFVEYFDDKFTSNNKYKHSLGQLHIQNKIDKNGNRVV
;
A
#
# COMPACT_ATOMS: atom_id res chain seq x y z
N MET A 1 -3.63 28.25 3.43
CA MET A 1 -4.61 28.59 2.38
C MET A 1 -5.52 27.39 2.19
N ASN A 2 -6.73 27.42 2.77
CA ASN A 2 -7.67 26.27 2.74
C ASN A 2 -8.33 26.19 1.36
N PHE A 3 -7.80 25.35 0.48
CA PHE A 3 -8.48 25.00 -0.75
C PHE A 3 -9.59 23.99 -0.43
N MET A 4 -10.81 24.48 -0.25
CA MET A 4 -11.99 23.63 -0.11
C MET A 4 -12.40 23.14 -1.51
N LEU A 5 -11.62 22.19 -2.05
CA LEU A 5 -11.97 21.47 -3.28
C LEU A 5 -13.18 20.58 -2.99
N ARG A 6 -14.28 20.82 -3.71
CA ARG A 6 -15.45 19.93 -3.66
C ARG A 6 -15.04 18.59 -4.27
N ILE A 7 -15.48 17.49 -3.64
CA ILE A 7 -15.18 16.07 -3.97
C ILE A 7 -15.55 15.68 -5.44
N GLY A 8 -16.08 16.59 -6.26
CA GLY A 8 -16.48 16.35 -7.65
C GLY A 8 -15.50 16.76 -8.75
N ASP A 9 -14.37 17.41 -8.45
CA ASP A 9 -13.50 18.03 -9.48
C ASP A 9 -12.33 17.12 -9.92
N TYR A 10 -12.64 15.86 -10.22
CA TYR A 10 -11.67 14.80 -10.50
C TYR A 10 -10.73 15.14 -11.66
N LYS A 11 -11.22 15.78 -12.73
CA LYS A 11 -10.40 16.17 -13.89
C LYS A 11 -9.27 17.09 -13.47
N LYS A 12 -9.58 18.10 -12.65
CA LYS A 12 -8.63 19.09 -12.14
C LYS A 12 -7.59 18.46 -11.22
N ILE A 13 -8.03 17.55 -10.34
CA ILE A 13 -7.14 16.82 -9.43
C ILE A 13 -6.19 15.91 -10.23
N THR A 14 -6.67 15.21 -11.25
CA THR A 14 -5.82 14.32 -12.06
C THR A 14 -4.88 15.05 -13.02
N SER A 15 -5.23 16.27 -13.47
CA SER A 15 -4.41 17.06 -14.38
C SER A 15 -3.23 17.77 -13.72
N ASP A 16 -3.34 18.08 -12.42
CA ASP A 16 -2.28 18.75 -11.65
C ASP A 16 -1.61 17.75 -10.71
N ARG A 17 -0.36 17.39 -11.03
CA ARG A 17 0.42 16.41 -10.26
C ARG A 17 0.68 16.84 -8.82
N ASN A 18 0.87 18.13 -8.56
CA ASN A 18 1.13 18.63 -7.21
C ASN A 18 -0.15 18.56 -6.38
N LEU A 19 -1.26 18.99 -6.98
CA LEU A 19 -2.57 18.91 -6.34
C LEU A 19 -2.98 17.45 -6.08
N PHE A 20 -2.76 16.57 -7.05
CA PHE A 20 -2.97 15.14 -6.90
C PHE A 20 -2.20 14.58 -5.70
N ASN A 21 -0.89 14.88 -5.63
CA ASN A 21 -0.04 14.36 -4.58
C ASN A 21 -0.47 14.84 -3.19
N GLN A 22 -0.86 16.11 -3.06
CA GLN A 22 -1.32 16.68 -1.79
C GLN A 22 -2.65 16.11 -1.31
N ILE A 23 -3.53 15.71 -2.24
CA ILE A 23 -4.85 15.18 -1.92
C ILE A 23 -4.80 13.68 -1.66
N VAL A 24 -4.07 12.93 -2.49
CA VAL A 24 -4.10 11.46 -2.47
C VAL A 24 -3.08 10.88 -1.48
N TYR A 25 -1.91 11.49 -1.35
CA TYR A 25 -0.84 10.96 -0.52
C TYR A 25 -0.64 11.78 0.74
N THR A 26 -0.57 11.08 1.87
CA THR A 26 -0.14 11.67 3.14
C THR A 26 1.38 11.56 3.27
N PRO A 27 2.10 12.65 3.57
CA PRO A 27 3.51 12.58 3.90
C PRO A 27 3.76 11.61 5.08
N ILE A 28 4.86 10.86 5.02
CA ILE A 28 5.19 9.85 6.04
C ILE A 28 5.31 10.48 7.43
N SER A 29 5.89 11.67 7.55
CA SER A 29 5.99 12.43 8.80
C SER A 29 4.63 12.67 9.45
N ASP A 30 3.65 13.08 8.64
CA ASP A 30 2.30 13.42 9.11
C ASP A 30 1.54 12.15 9.51
N ALA A 31 1.68 11.08 8.73
CA ALA A 31 1.13 9.78 9.06
C ALA A 31 1.68 9.23 10.39
N ILE A 32 2.98 9.38 10.63
CA ILE A 32 3.64 8.97 11.88
C ILE A 32 3.16 9.78 13.07
N LYS A 33 2.98 11.10 12.90
CA LYS A 33 2.42 12.00 13.92
C LYS A 33 1.00 11.58 14.28
N LEU A 34 0.12 11.45 13.29
CA LEU A 34 -1.26 11.00 13.49
C LEU A 34 -1.34 9.63 14.16
N LEU A 35 -0.46 8.70 13.79
CA LEU A 35 -0.39 7.39 14.42
C LEU A 35 -0.02 7.49 15.91
N ASN A 36 0.96 8.32 16.26
CA ASN A 36 1.34 8.55 17.65
C ASN A 36 0.21 9.20 18.47
N GLU A 37 -0.52 10.14 17.88
CA GLU A 37 -1.67 10.79 18.53
C GLU A 37 -2.80 9.79 18.79
N ARG A 38 -3.14 8.98 17.77
CA ARG A 38 -4.18 7.94 17.87
C ARG A 38 -3.83 6.82 18.85
N GLN A 39 -2.56 6.46 18.99
CA GLN A 39 -2.10 5.49 20.00
C GLN A 39 -2.22 6.00 21.44
N LYS A 40 -2.46 7.30 21.65
CA LYS A 40 -2.70 7.86 22.98
C LYS A 40 -4.19 7.99 23.30
N ASP A 41 -5.07 7.73 22.34
CA ASP A 41 -6.51 7.82 22.50
C ASP A 41 -7.08 6.49 23.05
N PRO A 42 -7.46 6.43 24.34
CA PRO A 42 -7.96 5.20 24.96
C PRO A 42 -9.34 4.79 24.41
N GLU A 43 -10.16 5.74 23.97
CA GLU A 43 -11.48 5.46 23.41
C GLU A 43 -11.33 4.75 22.05
N LEU A 44 -10.47 5.31 21.18
CA LEU A 44 -10.17 4.70 19.90
C LEU A 44 -9.57 3.29 20.06
N ILE A 45 -8.61 3.12 20.99
CA ILE A 45 -8.00 1.82 21.27
C ILE A 45 -9.06 0.81 21.72
N SER A 46 -9.95 1.21 22.64
CA SER A 46 -11.03 0.36 23.14
C SER A 46 -11.98 -0.05 22.00
N ARG A 47 -12.36 0.91 21.15
CA ARG A 47 -13.23 0.68 19.99
C ARG A 47 -12.60 -0.30 19.01
N VAL A 48 -11.31 -0.14 18.68
CA VAL A 48 -10.59 -1.04 17.77
C VAL A 48 -10.45 -2.43 18.36
N LYS A 49 -10.11 -2.55 19.66
CA LYS A 49 -10.02 -3.86 20.34
C LYS A 49 -11.37 -4.60 20.31
N LYS A 50 -12.47 -3.89 20.55
CA LYS A 50 -13.83 -4.45 20.49
C LYS A 50 -14.18 -4.89 19.07
N LEU A 51 -13.91 -4.06 18.06
CA LEU A 51 -14.21 -4.34 16.65
C LEU A 51 -13.43 -5.55 16.12
N LEU A 52 -12.18 -5.71 16.57
CA LEU A 52 -11.33 -6.83 16.16
C LEU A 52 -11.49 -8.04 17.08
N HIS A 53 -12.39 -8.01 18.07
CA HIS A 53 -12.58 -9.09 19.05
C HIS A 53 -11.28 -9.53 19.74
N GLY A 54 -10.34 -8.60 19.94
CA GLY A 54 -9.00 -8.90 20.48
C GLY A 54 -8.06 -9.67 19.52
N ASN A 55 -8.49 -10.00 18.31
CA ASN A 55 -7.72 -10.75 17.30
C ASN A 55 -6.71 -9.87 16.56
N ILE A 56 -5.88 -9.15 17.30
CA ILE A 56 -4.82 -8.31 16.75
C ILE A 56 -3.52 -9.14 16.75
N PRO A 57 -2.89 -9.41 15.59
CA PRO A 57 -1.61 -10.12 15.55
C PRO A 57 -0.54 -9.52 16.47
N LYS A 58 0.29 -10.38 17.10
CA LYS A 58 1.30 -9.97 18.09
C LYS A 58 2.23 -8.87 17.56
N VAL A 59 2.69 -9.00 16.32
CA VAL A 59 3.58 -8.01 15.69
C VAL A 59 3.01 -6.59 15.70
N PHE A 60 1.69 -6.43 15.53
CA PHE A 60 1.01 -5.13 15.52
C PHE A 60 0.69 -4.59 16.91
N ARG A 61 0.74 -5.43 17.95
CA ARG A 61 0.58 -4.99 19.35
C ARG A 61 1.91 -4.47 19.90
N ASP A 62 2.98 -5.19 19.59
CA ASP A 62 4.28 -4.97 20.22
C ASP A 62 5.11 -3.91 19.47
N ASN A 63 4.78 -3.63 18.21
CA ASN A 63 5.57 -2.73 17.36
C ASN A 63 4.71 -1.68 16.66
N LYS A 64 5.34 -0.52 16.42
CA LYS A 64 4.83 0.45 15.45
C LYS A 64 5.25 -0.01 14.05
N CYS A 65 4.30 -0.48 13.25
CA CYS A 65 4.61 -1.12 11.97
C CYS A 65 4.43 -0.19 10.76
N GLY A 66 5.31 -0.35 9.78
CA GLY A 66 5.04 0.02 8.39
C GLY A 66 4.56 -1.22 7.67
N ILE A 67 3.51 -1.13 6.86
CA ILE A 67 2.88 -2.30 6.23
C ILE A 67 3.01 -2.18 4.71
N MET A 68 3.47 -3.26 4.07
CA MET A 68 3.47 -3.42 2.63
C MET A 68 2.67 -4.65 2.24
N ALA A 69 1.50 -4.45 1.66
CA ALA A 69 0.65 -5.55 1.24
C ALA A 69 1.01 -6.03 -0.18
N ARG A 70 1.15 -7.34 -0.38
CA ARG A 70 1.56 -7.96 -1.64
C ARG A 70 0.75 -9.24 -1.88
N GLN A 71 0.64 -9.65 -3.14
CA GLN A 71 0.16 -11.00 -3.44
C GLN A 71 1.20 -12.04 -2.98
N LEU A 72 2.47 -11.78 -3.28
CA LEU A 72 3.63 -12.56 -2.86
C LEU A 72 4.78 -11.60 -2.54
N ALA A 73 5.33 -11.69 -1.33
CA ALA A 73 6.44 -10.87 -0.87
C ALA A 73 7.76 -11.42 -1.45
N THR A 74 8.22 -10.81 -2.54
CA THR A 74 9.47 -11.21 -3.21
C THR A 74 10.60 -10.21 -2.98
N PRO A 75 11.87 -10.65 -2.91
CA PRO A 75 13.00 -9.73 -2.86
C PRO A 75 13.12 -8.93 -4.17
N ASN A 76 12.71 -7.67 -4.16
CA ASN A 76 12.79 -6.78 -5.31
C ASN A 76 13.13 -5.34 -4.87
N PHE A 77 13.41 -4.47 -5.83
CA PHE A 77 13.82 -3.08 -5.55
C PHE A 77 12.78 -2.28 -4.77
N GLU A 78 11.50 -2.52 -5.03
CA GLU A 78 10.41 -1.83 -4.34
C GLU A 78 10.35 -2.24 -2.86
N ASN A 79 10.40 -3.55 -2.59
CA ASN A 79 10.40 -4.09 -1.24
C ASN A 79 11.66 -3.68 -0.47
N LYS A 80 12.83 -3.61 -1.14
CA LYS A 80 14.06 -3.05 -0.56
C LYS A 80 13.88 -1.58 -0.17
N ARG A 81 13.30 -0.77 -1.05
CA ARG A 81 13.03 0.65 -0.80
C ARG A 81 12.06 0.83 0.37
N PHE A 82 11.00 0.03 0.44
CA PHE A 82 10.06 0.04 1.55
C PHE A 82 10.74 -0.25 2.89
N ILE A 83 11.59 -1.27 2.95
CA ILE A 83 12.33 -1.59 4.17
C ILE A 83 13.23 -0.42 4.60
N SER A 84 13.90 0.25 3.65
CA SER A 84 14.71 1.44 3.95
C SER A 84 13.85 2.55 4.56
N LEU A 85 12.74 2.90 3.92
CA LEU A 85 11.82 3.93 4.39
C LEU A 85 11.25 3.60 5.77
N ALA A 86 10.87 2.35 6.03
CA ALA A 86 10.39 1.94 7.33
C ALA A 86 11.47 2.11 8.41
N LYS A 87 12.70 1.67 8.14
CA LYS A 87 13.84 1.80 9.07
C LYS A 87 14.19 3.26 9.37
N GLU A 88 14.29 4.10 8.33
CA GLU A 88 14.56 5.54 8.46
C GLU A 88 13.52 6.23 9.36
N ASN A 89 12.30 5.72 9.37
CA ASN A 89 11.18 6.24 10.15
C ASN A 89 10.90 5.49 11.46
N LYS A 90 11.82 4.61 11.89
CA LYS A 90 11.69 3.80 13.13
C LYS A 90 10.41 2.96 13.17
N LEU A 91 10.00 2.44 12.02
CA LEU A 91 8.88 1.53 11.87
C LEU A 91 9.39 0.10 11.68
N HIS A 92 8.70 -0.87 12.28
CA HIS A 92 8.94 -2.29 12.00
C HIS A 92 8.31 -2.66 10.65
N PRO A 93 9.09 -3.04 9.62
CA PRO A 93 8.53 -3.39 8.31
C PRO A 93 7.81 -4.74 8.38
N VAL A 94 6.55 -4.77 7.94
CA VAL A 94 5.72 -5.98 7.85
C VAL A 94 5.20 -6.13 6.43
N PHE A 95 5.36 -7.33 5.87
CA PHE A 95 4.69 -7.71 4.63
C PHE A 95 3.42 -8.47 4.96
N VAL A 96 2.31 -8.07 4.32
CA VAL A 96 1.04 -8.80 4.42
C VAL A 96 0.78 -9.44 3.08
N GLU A 97 0.68 -10.76 3.06
CA GLU A 97 0.47 -11.55 1.85
C GLU A 97 -0.98 -12.03 1.77
N TYR A 98 -1.56 -11.96 0.57
CA TYR A 98 -2.94 -12.38 0.32
C TYR A 98 -2.99 -13.83 -0.19
N PHE A 99 -2.47 -14.79 0.60
CA PHE A 99 -2.39 -16.19 0.18
C PHE A 99 -3.75 -16.81 -0.21
N ASP A 100 -4.81 -16.39 0.47
CA ASP A 100 -6.17 -16.87 0.20
C ASP A 100 -6.89 -16.09 -0.93
N ASP A 101 -6.31 -14.97 -1.39
CA ASP A 101 -6.82 -14.27 -2.58
C ASP A 101 -6.39 -15.06 -3.82
N LYS A 102 -7.27 -15.95 -4.27
CA LYS A 102 -7.08 -16.69 -5.51
C LYS A 102 -7.16 -15.71 -6.68
N PHE A 103 -6.15 -15.74 -7.55
CA PHE A 103 -6.25 -15.12 -8.86
C PHE A 103 -7.53 -15.62 -9.55
N THR A 104 -8.46 -14.72 -9.87
CA THR A 104 -9.65 -15.05 -10.65
C THR A 104 -9.58 -14.37 -12.00
N SER A 105 -9.76 -15.15 -13.07
CA SER A 105 -9.82 -14.66 -14.46
C SER A 105 -11.09 -13.86 -14.73
N ASN A 106 -12.07 -13.91 -13.83
CA ASN A 106 -13.34 -13.21 -13.92
C ASN A 106 -13.18 -11.69 -13.71
N ASN A 107 -12.13 -11.26 -13.01
CA ASN A 107 -11.79 -9.86 -12.89
C ASN A 107 -10.80 -9.49 -14.00
N LYS A 108 -11.25 -8.66 -14.95
CA LYS A 108 -10.44 -8.25 -16.13
C LYS A 108 -9.09 -7.63 -15.74
N TYR A 109 -9.01 -6.93 -14.62
CA TYR A 109 -7.76 -6.36 -14.13
C TYR A 109 -6.84 -7.45 -13.57
N LYS A 110 -7.35 -8.39 -12.76
CA LYS A 110 -6.57 -9.55 -12.30
C LYS A 110 -6.09 -10.37 -13.50
N HIS A 111 -6.96 -10.64 -14.48
CA HIS A 111 -6.58 -11.34 -15.71
C HIS A 111 -5.36 -10.72 -16.41
N SER A 112 -5.28 -9.39 -16.51
CA SER A 112 -4.12 -8.72 -17.11
C SER A 112 -2.80 -8.91 -16.35
N LEU A 113 -2.85 -9.17 -15.04
CA LEU A 113 -1.65 -9.45 -14.22
C LEU A 113 -1.05 -10.83 -14.52
N GLY A 114 -1.84 -11.77 -15.02
CA GLY A 114 -1.37 -13.10 -15.46
C GLY A 114 -0.82 -13.10 -16.89
N GLN A 115 -0.92 -11.99 -17.61
CA GLN A 115 -0.41 -11.89 -18.98
C GLN A 115 1.07 -11.52 -18.96
N LEU A 116 1.91 -12.51 -19.28
CA LEU A 116 3.30 -12.26 -19.57
C LEU A 116 3.39 -11.49 -20.89
N HIS A 117 3.60 -10.18 -20.81
CA HIS A 117 3.78 -9.36 -22.00
C HIS A 117 5.14 -9.66 -22.61
N ILE A 118 5.17 -10.33 -23.77
CA ILE A 118 6.37 -10.48 -24.58
C ILE A 118 6.62 -9.13 -25.25
N GLN A 119 7.37 -8.27 -24.56
CA GLN A 119 7.86 -7.05 -25.19
C GLN A 119 8.85 -7.43 -26.31
N ASN A 120 8.69 -6.78 -27.46
CA ASN A 120 9.48 -6.93 -28.69
C ASN A 120 9.16 -8.13 -29.59
N LYS A 121 8.13 -8.95 -29.30
CA LYS A 121 7.86 -10.20 -30.04
C LYS A 121 9.09 -11.11 -30.11
N ILE A 122 9.95 -11.09 -29.11
CA ILE A 122 11.17 -11.91 -29.05
C ILE A 122 11.08 -12.79 -27.80
N ASP A 123 11.20 -14.11 -27.98
CA ASP A 123 11.20 -15.06 -26.86
C ASP A 123 12.52 -15.03 -26.09
N LYS A 124 12.60 -15.81 -25.00
CA LYS A 124 13.80 -15.94 -24.16
C LYS A 124 15.03 -16.53 -24.88
N ASN A 125 14.85 -17.07 -26.08
CA ASN A 125 15.91 -17.66 -26.93
C ASN A 125 16.24 -16.75 -28.13
N GLY A 126 15.65 -15.54 -28.23
CA GLY A 126 15.89 -14.61 -29.32
C GLY A 126 15.00 -14.83 -30.56
N ASN A 127 14.04 -15.76 -30.52
CA ASN A 127 13.17 -16.03 -31.66
C ASN A 127 12.01 -15.05 -31.74
N ARG A 128 11.61 -14.69 -32.96
CA ARG A 128 10.39 -13.94 -33.17
C ARG A 128 9.16 -14.78 -32.81
N VAL A 129 8.36 -14.29 -31.88
CA VAL A 129 7.04 -14.84 -31.53
C VAL A 129 6.03 -14.21 -32.47
N VAL A 130 5.42 -15.03 -33.33
CA VAL A 130 4.41 -14.61 -34.32
C VAL A 130 3.13 -14.20 -33.61
#